data_AF-A0A6C0QRS0-F1
#
_entry.id   AF-A0A6C0QRS0-F1
#
_cell.length_a   1.000
_cell.length_b   1.000
_cell.length_c   1.000
_cell.angle_alpha   90.00
_cell.angle_beta   90.00
_cell.angle_gamma   90.00
#
_symmetry.space_group_name_H-M   'P 1'
#
loop_
_entity.id
_entity.type
_entity.pdbx_description
1 polymer ?
#
loop_
_entity_poly.entity_id
_entity_poly.type
_entity_poly.pdbx_seq_one_letter_code
_entity_poly.pdbx_strand_id
1 'polypeptide(L)'
;MNEIESIKRHLEQLKSQLNKINSYHGWIYVWTQDETMVFKDIALDSELSKLIKKELKDSINFFEDWLKELKECETEPLGMD
;
A
#
# COMPACT_ATOMS: atom_id res chain seq x y z
N MET A 1 -11.34 17.48 4.76
CA MET A 1 -10.56 16.64 3.84
C MET A 1 -11.57 15.82 3.07
N ASN A 2 -11.64 15.99 1.75
CA ASN A 2 -12.56 15.18 0.95
C ASN A 2 -12.00 13.76 0.75
N GLU A 3 -12.84 12.83 0.30
CA GLU A 3 -12.48 11.42 0.14
C GLU A 3 -11.26 11.23 -0.78
N ILE A 4 -11.20 11.99 -1.87
CA ILE A 4 -10.10 12.00 -2.84
C ILE A 4 -8.77 12.42 -2.19
N GLU A 5 -8.77 13.47 -1.36
CA GLU A 5 -7.59 13.92 -0.62
C GLU A 5 -7.12 12.86 0.39
N SER A 6 -8.07 12.16 1.02
CA SER A 6 -7.77 11.05 1.93
C SER A 6 -7.08 9.90 1.19
N ILE A 7 -7.61 9.50 0.03
CA ILE A 7 -7.05 8.44 -0.82
C ILE A 7 -5.65 8.83 -1.31
N LYS A 8 -5.46 10.07 -1.79
CA LYS A 8 -4.14 10.57 -2.20
C LYS A 8 -3.13 10.53 -1.06
N ARG A 9 -3.51 10.97 0.14
CA ARG A 9 -2.64 10.93 1.32
C ARG A 9 -2.28 9.49 1.69
N HIS A 10 -3.23 8.57 1.61
CA HIS A 10 -2.98 7.16 1.88
C HIS A 10 -2.04 6.53 0.84
N LEU A 11 -2.20 6.86 -0.44
CA LEU A 11 -1.28 6.45 -1.51
C LEU A 11 0.17 6.91 -1.25
N GLU A 12 0.36 8.16 -0.82
CA GLU A 12 1.69 8.67 -0.46
C GLU A 12 2.31 7.91 0.72
N GLN A 13 1.48 7.52 1.71
CA GLN A 13 1.94 6.69 2.83
C GLN A 13 2.39 5.30 2.36
N LEU A 14 1.60 4.64 1.50
CA LEU A 14 1.95 3.33 0.94
C LEU A 14 3.24 3.39 0.11
N LYS A 15 3.38 4.41 -0.75
CA LYS A 15 4.61 4.64 -1.54
C LYS A 15 5.83 4.87 -0.64
N SER A 16 5.67 5.64 0.44
CA SER A 16 6.71 5.85 1.44
C SER A 16 7.10 4.54 2.14
N GLN A 17 6.12 3.71 2.51
CA GLN A 17 6.37 2.40 3.11
C GLN A 17 7.09 1.44 2.15
N LEU A 18 6.70 1.43 0.88
CA LEU A 18 7.36 0.65 -0.17
C LEU A 18 8.83 1.08 -0.34
N ASN A 19 9.10 2.38 -0.29
CA ASN A 19 10.48 2.88 -0.35
C ASN A 19 11.29 2.48 0.89
N LYS A 20 10.68 2.53 2.09
CA LYS A 20 11.31 2.08 3.33
C LYS A 20 11.68 0.60 3.25
N ILE A 21 10.77 -0.28 2.85
CA ILE A 21 11.07 -1.72 2.77
C ILE A 21 12.16 -2.05 1.73
N ASN A 22 12.32 -1.22 0.69
CA ASN A 22 13.38 -1.39 -0.31
C ASN A 22 14.79 -1.05 0.22
N SER A 23 14.89 -0.27 1.30
CA SER A 23 16.15 0.20 1.87
C SER A 23 16.38 -0.30 3.31
N TYR A 24 15.36 -0.87 3.94
CA TYR A 24 15.40 -1.36 5.31
C TYR A 24 16.21 -2.64 5.39
N HIS A 25 17.13 -2.65 6.36
CA HIS A 25 17.92 -3.81 6.76
C HIS A 25 17.77 -3.92 8.28
N GLY A 26 17.13 -4.98 8.75
CA GLY A 26 16.90 -5.14 10.18
C GLY A 26 15.80 -6.14 10.51
N TRP A 27 15.49 -6.20 11.80
CA TRP A 27 14.56 -7.17 12.35
C TRP A 27 13.19 -6.53 12.57
N ILE A 28 12.13 -7.23 12.17
CA ILE A 28 10.77 -6.91 12.60
C ILE A 28 10.29 -7.95 13.59
N TYR A 29 9.45 -7.53 14.54
CA TYR A 29 8.67 -8.48 15.33
C TYR A 29 7.36 -8.79 14.59
N VAL A 30 6.99 -10.06 14.55
CA VAL A 30 5.71 -10.52 14.02
C VAL A 30 5.03 -11.38 15.08
N TRP A 31 3.73 -11.17 15.22
CA TRP A 31 2.89 -12.00 16.07
C TRP A 31 2.41 -13.20 15.26
N THR A 32 2.64 -14.38 15.79
CA THR A 32 2.09 -15.62 15.25
C THR A 32 0.65 -15.81 15.73
N GLN A 33 -0.06 -16.79 15.15
CA GLN A 33 -1.45 -17.08 15.50
C GLN A 33 -1.63 -17.53 16.96
N ASP A 34 -0.60 -18.12 17.55
CA ASP A 34 -0.51 -18.52 18.96
C ASP A 34 -0.06 -17.39 19.89
N GLU A 35 -0.15 -16.13 19.44
CA GLU A 35 0.25 -14.93 20.20
C GLU A 35 1.72 -14.94 20.63
N THR A 36 2.58 -15.69 19.92
CA THR A 36 4.02 -15.65 20.14
C THR A 36 4.63 -14.52 19.31
N MET A 37 5.44 -13.67 19.95
CA MET A 37 6.22 -12.65 19.26
C MET A 37 7.54 -13.25 18.78
N VAL A 38 7.78 -13.26 17.47
CA VAL A 38 9.05 -13.72 16.88
C VAL A 38 9.72 -12.61 16.09
N PHE A 39 11.06 -12.56 16.16
CA PHE A 39 11.86 -11.62 15.38
C PHE A 39 12.23 -12.25 14.03
N LYS A 40 11.85 -11.59 12.94
CA LYS A 40 12.24 -12.00 11.58
C LYS A 40 13.14 -10.95 10.97
N ASP A 41 14.28 -11.42 10.46
CA ASP A 41 15.16 -10.59 9.66
C ASP A 41 14.49 -10.25 8.33
N ILE A 42 14.41 -8.96 8.02
CA ILE A 42 14.07 -8.46 6.70
C ILE A 42 15.39 -8.17 5.99
N ALA A 43 16.02 -9.23 5.50
CA ALA A 43 17.00 -9.09 4.44
C ALA A 43 16.27 -8.63 3.16
N LEU A 44 16.96 -7.83 2.34
CA LEU A 44 16.39 -7.15 1.16
C LEU A 44 15.70 -8.11 0.17
N ASP A 45 16.19 -9.35 0.10
CA ASP A 45 15.72 -10.44 -0.76
C ASP A 45 15.05 -11.61 -0.03
N SER A 46 14.77 -11.46 1.27
CA SER A 46 14.01 -12.46 2.04
C SER A 46 12.61 -12.66 1.46
N GLU A 47 12.05 -13.86 1.65
CA GLU A 47 10.66 -14.15 1.24
C GLU A 47 9.66 -13.20 1.92
N LEU A 48 9.90 -12.84 3.18
CA LEU A 48 9.09 -11.89 3.92
C LEU A 48 9.15 -10.48 3.29
N SER A 49 10.34 -10.01 2.93
CA SER A 49 10.50 -8.73 2.22
C SER A 49 9.77 -8.73 0.88
N LYS A 50 9.88 -9.82 0.11
CA LYS A 50 9.18 -9.99 -1.17
C LYS A 50 7.65 -9.97 -0.99
N LEU A 51 7.14 -10.65 0.04
CA LEU A 51 5.71 -10.69 0.36
C LEU A 51 5.19 -9.30 0.76
N ILE A 52 5.88 -8.60 1.68
CA ILE A 52 5.51 -7.24 2.08
C ILE A 52 5.53 -6.29 0.87
N LYS A 53 6.56 -6.36 0.02
CA LYS A 53 6.65 -5.55 -1.21
C LYS A 53 5.49 -5.84 -2.17
N LYS A 54 5.07 -7.10 -2.29
CA LYS A 54 3.94 -7.48 -3.14
C LYS A 54 2.64 -6.88 -2.61
N GLU A 55 2.32 -7.09 -1.33
CA GLU A 55 1.10 -6.55 -0.71
C GLU A 55 1.02 -5.02 -0.80
N LEU A 56 2.15 -4.33 -0.59
CA LEU A 56 2.22 -2.87 -0.77
C LEU A 56 1.96 -2.46 -2.21
N LYS A 57 2.52 -3.16 -3.20
CA LYS A 57 2.28 -2.87 -4.62
C LYS A 57 0.83 -3.12 -5.02
N ASP A 58 0.26 -4.24 -4.58
CA ASP A 58 -1.13 -4.61 -4.88
C ASP A 58 -2.09 -3.55 -4.29
N SER A 59 -1.82 -3.10 -3.06
CA SER A 59 -2.56 -2.01 -2.42
C SER A 59 -2.42 -0.68 -3.17
N ILE A 60 -1.20 -0.30 -3.58
CA ILE A 60 -0.97 0.93 -4.35
C ILE A 60 -1.76 0.88 -5.67
N ASN A 61 -1.66 -0.21 -6.42
CA ASN A 61 -2.37 -0.38 -7.69
C ASN A 61 -3.88 -0.24 -7.49
N PHE A 62 -4.44 -0.90 -6.48
CA PHE A 62 -5.86 -0.79 -6.15
C PHE A 62 -6.30 0.66 -5.92
N PHE A 63 -5.57 1.43 -5.12
CA PHE A 63 -5.93 2.82 -4.85
C PHE A 63 -5.66 3.75 -6.03
N GLU A 64 -4.68 3.48 -6.88
CA GLU A 64 -4.45 4.24 -8.12
C GLU A 64 -5.58 4.02 -9.13
N ASP A 65 -6.01 2.77 -9.30
CA ASP A 65 -7.14 2.40 -10.16
C ASP A 65 -8.44 3.02 -9.62
N TRP A 66 -8.70 2.92 -8.32
CA TRP A 66 -9.89 3.53 -7.72
C TRP A 66 -9.89 5.07 -7.85
N LEU A 67 -8.73 5.72 -7.68
CA LEU A 67 -8.60 7.17 -7.88
C LEU A 67 -8.84 7.57 -9.34
N LYS A 68 -8.52 6.70 -10.30
CA LYS A 68 -8.78 6.92 -11.72
C LYS A 68 -10.28 6.83 -12.01
N GLU A 69 -10.95 5.78 -11.52
CA GLU A 69 -12.41 5.60 -11.66
C GLU A 69 -13.18 6.79 -11.09
N LEU A 70 -12.81 7.26 -9.89
CA LEU A 70 -13.44 8.42 -9.26
C LEU A 70 -13.33 9.69 -10.11
N LYS A 71 -12.17 9.92 -10.75
CA LYS A 71 -11.99 11.07 -11.64
C LYS A 71 -12.79 10.94 -12.93
N GLU A 72 -12.87 9.74 -13.50
CA GLU A 72 -13.64 9.47 -14.71
C GLU A 72 -15.15 9.70 -14.46
N CYS A 73 -15.68 9.22 -13.34
CA CYS A 73 -17.06 9.48 -12.91
C CYS A 73 -17.38 10.97 -12.67
N GLU A 74 -16.40 11.77 -12.23
CA GLU A 74 -16.57 13.23 -12.10
C GLU A 74 -16.58 13.96 -13.47
N THR A 75 -16.05 13.33 -14.52
CA THR A 75 -15.89 13.94 -15.85
C THR A 75 -16.90 13.50 -16.90
N GLU A 76 -17.72 12.48 -16.65
CA GLU A 76 -18.86 12.18 -17.53
C GLU A 76 -19.94 13.26 -17.34
N PRO A 77 -20.21 14.12 -18.35
CA PRO A 77 -21.39 14.94 -18.27
C PRO A 77 -22.57 13.97 -18.31
N LEU A 78 -23.45 14.06 -17.31
CA LEU A 78 -24.81 13.56 -17.43
C LEU A 78 -25.31 14.00 -18.81
N GLY A 79 -25.40 13.04 -19.74
CA GLY A 79 -25.96 13.27 -21.05
C GLY A 79 -27.30 13.93 -20.83
N MET A 80 -27.38 15.22 -21.16
CA MET A 80 -28.65 15.93 -21.22
C MET A 80 -29.35 15.41 -22.47
N ASP A 81 -30.16 14.37 -22.28
CA ASP A 81 -31.29 14.08 -23.16
C ASP A 81 -32.42 15.09 -22.92
#